data_AF-A0A950KBG8-F1
#
_entry.id   AF-A0A950KBG8-F1
#
_cell.length_a   1.000
_cell.length_b   1.000
_cell.length_c   1.000
_cell.angle_alpha   90.00
_cell.angle_beta   90.00
_cell.angle_gamma   90.00
#
_symmetry.space_group_name_H-M   'P 1'
#
loop_
_entity.id
_entity.type
_entity.pdbx_description
1 polymer ?
#
loop_
_entity_poly.entity_id
_entity_poly.type
_entity_poly.pdbx_seq_one_letter_code
_entity_poly.pdbx_strand_id
1 'polypeptide(L)'
;MPDAILEKAKAKRDASLREAERWSDFIRQCEELRADADATPQQAPRSVARPRRDAQRSLPEDSELAKTIAMVDAVLDAFGRPVPLSELYNAVTKSGLIIHGKRPRDVLGARLYNSNRYRSQGKQTGWWFKDRPIPIRETAPALKQATIAPSDSSDGGLFGPPHPNERLPVAA
;
A
#
# COMPACT_ATOMS: atom_id res chain seq x y z
N MET A 1 -47.40 -8.59 -4.92
CA MET A 1 -46.06 -8.31 -4.36
C MET A 1 -45.02 -9.44 -4.46
N PRO A 2 -45.33 -10.76 -4.57
CA PRO A 2 -44.30 -11.80 -4.69
C PRO A 2 -43.53 -11.77 -6.03
N ASP A 3 -44.14 -11.25 -7.10
CA ASP A 3 -43.52 -11.21 -8.44
C ASP A 3 -42.30 -10.28 -8.52
N ALA A 4 -42.29 -9.17 -7.78
CA ALA A 4 -41.17 -8.23 -7.77
C ALA A 4 -39.89 -8.82 -7.16
N ILE A 5 -40.03 -9.73 -6.19
CA ILE A 5 -38.91 -10.42 -5.56
C ILE A 5 -38.31 -11.45 -6.53
N LEU A 6 -39.18 -12.18 -7.25
CA LEU A 6 -38.78 -13.17 -8.23
C LEU A 6 -38.06 -12.53 -9.43
N GLU A 7 -38.56 -11.39 -9.92
CA GLU A 7 -37.91 -10.63 -11.00
C GLU A 7 -36.53 -10.09 -10.58
N LYS A 8 -36.40 -9.56 -9.35
CA LYS A 8 -35.11 -9.10 -8.82
C LYS A 8 -34.11 -10.25 -8.66
N ALA A 9 -34.57 -11.44 -8.26
CA ALA A 9 -33.74 -12.63 -8.13
C ALA A 9 -33.23 -13.12 -9.50
N LYS A 10 -34.08 -13.12 -10.53
CA LYS A 10 -33.68 -13.45 -11.92
C LYS A 10 -32.67 -12.45 -12.45
N ALA A 11 -32.92 -11.15 -12.31
CA ALA A 11 -32.01 -10.11 -12.76
C ALA A 11 -30.62 -10.23 -12.11
N LYS A 12 -30.56 -10.57 -10.81
CA LYS A 12 -29.30 -10.82 -10.11
C LYS A 12 -28.58 -12.06 -10.64
N ARG A 13 -29.31 -13.16 -10.89
CA ARG A 13 -28.74 -14.39 -11.48
C ARG A 13 -28.13 -14.10 -12.85
N ASP A 14 -28.86 -13.40 -13.70
CA ASP A 14 -28.42 -13.12 -15.07
C ASP A 14 -27.25 -12.13 -15.09
N ALA A 15 -27.19 -11.18 -14.16
CA ALA A 15 -26.01 -10.32 -13.97
C ALA A 15 -24.77 -11.13 -13.57
N SER A 16 -24.91 -12.09 -12.64
CA SER A 16 -23.81 -12.97 -12.24
C SER A 16 -23.33 -13.88 -13.37
N LEU A 17 -24.24 -14.37 -14.23
CA LEU A 17 -23.87 -15.17 -15.40
C LEU A 17 -23.04 -14.35 -16.41
N ARG A 18 -23.44 -13.11 -16.69
CA ARG A 18 -22.67 -12.21 -17.58
C ARG A 18 -21.28 -11.89 -17.03
N GLU A 19 -21.18 -11.75 -15.71
CA GLU A 19 -19.88 -11.51 -15.08
C GLU A 19 -18.98 -12.75 -15.17
N ALA A 20 -19.53 -13.96 -14.99
CA ALA A 20 -18.80 -15.20 -15.16
C ALA A 20 -18.31 -15.41 -16.61
N GLU A 21 -19.12 -15.06 -17.61
CA GLU A 21 -18.73 -15.07 -19.02
C GLU A 21 -17.56 -14.12 -19.29
N ARG A 22 -17.61 -12.88 -18.77
CA ARG A 22 -16.51 -11.92 -18.89
C ARG A 22 -15.21 -12.42 -18.27
N TRP A 23 -15.27 -13.06 -17.11
CA TRP A 23 -14.09 -13.65 -16.48
C TRP A 23 -13.54 -14.82 -17.29
N SER A 24 -14.39 -15.62 -17.91
CA SER A 24 -13.97 -16.74 -18.76
C SER A 24 -13.26 -16.24 -20.02
N ASP A 25 -13.77 -15.20 -20.68
CA ASP A 25 -13.13 -14.57 -21.83
C ASP A 25 -11.77 -13.94 -21.48
N PHE A 26 -11.67 -13.31 -20.30
CA PHE A 26 -10.41 -12.75 -19.81
C PHE A 26 -9.34 -13.83 -19.58
N ILE A 27 -9.72 -14.95 -18.95
CA ILE A 27 -8.80 -16.09 -18.75
C ILE A 27 -8.32 -16.63 -20.09
N ARG A 28 -9.22 -16.81 -21.07
CA ARG A 28 -8.85 -17.25 -22.42
C ARG A 28 -7.84 -16.30 -23.09
N GLN A 29 -8.05 -14.98 -22.99
CA GLN A 29 -7.08 -13.99 -23.50
C GLN A 29 -5.72 -14.09 -22.80
N CYS A 30 -5.69 -14.33 -21.49
CA CYS A 30 -4.43 -14.52 -20.78
C CYS A 30 -3.69 -15.80 -21.22
N GLU A 31 -4.42 -16.87 -21.54
CA GLU A 31 -3.85 -18.11 -22.06
C GLU A 31 -3.30 -17.96 -23.49
N GLU A 32 -4.02 -17.24 -24.36
CA GLU A 32 -3.55 -16.92 -25.72
C GLU A 32 -2.24 -16.12 -25.69
N LEU A 33 -2.18 -15.06 -24.87
CA LEU A 33 -0.95 -14.26 -24.70
C LEU A 33 0.21 -15.07 -24.12
N ARG A 34 -0.07 -16.10 -23.31
CA ARG A 34 0.96 -17.00 -22.78
C ARG A 34 1.43 -18.01 -23.83
N ALA A 35 0.54 -18.50 -24.68
CA ALA A 35 0.88 -19.42 -25.76
C ALA A 35 1.79 -18.76 -26.80
N ASP A 36 1.56 -17.48 -27.12
CA ASP A 36 2.44 -16.71 -28.02
C ASP A 36 3.84 -16.47 -27.44
N ALA A 37 3.98 -16.43 -26.10
CA ALA A 37 5.27 -16.23 -25.44
C ALA A 37 6.18 -17.46 -25.50
N ASP A 38 5.63 -18.67 -25.62
CA ASP A 38 6.39 -19.93 -25.68
C ASP A 38 6.85 -20.30 -27.11
N ALA A 39 6.40 -19.60 -28.14
CA ALA A 39 6.78 -19.84 -29.53
C ALA A 39 8.13 -19.21 -29.94
N THR A 40 8.85 -18.55 -29.02
CA THR A 40 10.21 -18.06 -29.30
C THR A 40 11.21 -19.17 -29.04
N PRO A 41 11.91 -19.70 -30.07
CA PRO A 41 12.94 -20.71 -29.86
C PRO A 41 14.01 -20.14 -28.94
N GLN A 42 14.14 -20.76 -27.77
CA GLN A 42 15.12 -20.47 -26.73
C GLN A 42 16.52 -20.79 -27.25
N GLN A 43 17.07 -19.89 -28.07
CA GLN A 43 18.50 -19.88 -28.37
C GLN A 43 19.21 -19.57 -27.06
N ALA A 44 19.90 -20.59 -26.51
CA ALA A 44 20.67 -20.46 -25.29
C ALA A 44 21.54 -19.19 -25.36
N PRO A 45 21.41 -18.23 -24.42
CA PRO A 45 22.29 -17.09 -24.41
C PRO A 45 23.69 -17.63 -24.16
N ARG A 46 24.53 -17.64 -25.20
CA ARG A 46 25.98 -17.70 -25.05
C ARG A 46 26.32 -16.72 -23.96
N SER A 47 26.98 -17.20 -22.92
CA SER A 47 27.33 -16.45 -21.71
C SER A 47 28.22 -15.26 -22.09
N VAL A 48 27.60 -14.17 -22.54
CA VAL A 48 28.26 -12.88 -22.69
C VAL A 48 28.45 -12.40 -21.27
N ALA A 49 29.71 -12.29 -20.84
CA ALA A 49 30.08 -11.70 -19.56
C ALA A 49 29.23 -10.45 -19.33
N ARG A 50 28.43 -10.46 -18.26
CA ARG A 50 27.62 -9.30 -17.88
C ARG A 50 28.57 -8.11 -17.83
N PRO A 51 28.38 -7.05 -18.62
CA PRO A 51 29.18 -5.84 -18.46
C PRO A 51 29.00 -5.41 -17.01
N ARG A 52 30.11 -5.39 -16.26
CA ARG A 52 30.14 -4.76 -14.95
C ARG A 52 29.53 -3.38 -15.13
N ARG A 53 28.44 -3.13 -14.42
CA ARG A 53 27.74 -1.85 -14.40
C ARG A 53 28.55 -0.85 -13.57
N ASP A 54 29.83 -0.71 -13.89
CA ASP A 54 30.73 0.30 -13.35
C ASP A 54 30.61 1.54 -14.23
N ALA A 55 29.44 2.16 -14.14
CA ALA A 55 29.27 3.55 -14.51
C ALA A 55 28.21 4.11 -13.58
N GLN A 56 28.66 4.62 -12.43
CA GLN A 56 27.95 5.66 -11.73
C GLN A 56 27.79 6.82 -12.74
N ARG A 57 26.74 6.76 -13.55
CA ARG A 57 26.28 7.91 -14.33
C ARG A 57 25.93 8.94 -13.26
N SER A 58 26.81 9.92 -13.09
CA SER A 58 26.50 11.14 -12.35
C SER A 58 25.21 11.68 -12.94
N LEU A 59 24.13 11.55 -12.17
CA LEU A 59 22.84 12.14 -12.53
C LEU A 59 23.08 13.64 -12.74
N PRO A 60 22.46 14.25 -13.77
CA PRO A 60 22.50 15.71 -13.93
C PRO A 60 22.11 16.37 -12.61
N GLU A 61 22.94 17.27 -12.10
CA GLU A 61 22.77 17.90 -10.77
C GLU A 61 21.43 18.66 -10.67
N ASP A 62 20.86 19.07 -11.81
CA ASP A 62 19.57 19.77 -11.88
C ASP A 62 18.33 18.87 -11.88
N SER A 63 18.49 17.55 -11.82
CA SER A 63 17.35 16.65 -11.79
C SER A 63 16.54 16.83 -10.50
N GLU A 64 15.20 16.79 -10.60
CA GLU A 64 14.31 16.77 -9.42
C GLU A 64 14.70 15.67 -8.42
N LEU A 65 15.28 14.58 -8.92
CA LEU A 65 15.77 13.48 -8.11
C LEU A 65 16.96 13.91 -7.25
N ALA A 66 17.93 14.65 -7.80
CA ALA A 66 19.07 15.18 -7.05
C ALA A 66 18.61 16.12 -5.92
N LYS A 67 17.65 17.02 -6.21
CA LYS A 67 17.02 17.88 -5.20
C LYS A 67 16.29 17.07 -4.12
N THR A 68 15.56 16.03 -4.53
CA THR A 68 14.87 15.13 -3.59
C THR A 68 15.88 14.44 -2.67
N ILE A 69 16.96 13.92 -3.23
CA ILE A 69 18.03 13.23 -2.49
C ILE A 69 18.72 14.19 -1.52
N ALA A 70 19.09 15.40 -1.95
CA ALA A 70 19.74 16.39 -1.09
C ALA A 70 18.86 16.78 0.10
N MET A 71 17.55 16.98 -0.12
CA MET A 71 16.62 17.27 0.98
C MET A 71 16.42 16.09 1.91
N VAL A 72 16.31 14.87 1.37
CA VAL A 72 16.19 13.66 2.20
C VAL A 72 17.44 13.44 3.03
N ASP A 73 18.63 13.65 2.47
CA ASP A 73 19.91 13.57 3.19
C ASP A 73 19.91 14.55 4.38
N ALA A 74 19.57 15.81 4.13
CA ALA A 74 19.51 16.84 5.19
C ALA A 74 18.50 16.48 6.29
N VAL A 75 17.34 15.94 5.92
CA VAL A 75 16.30 15.53 6.88
C VAL A 75 16.77 14.33 7.70
N LEU A 76 17.27 13.27 7.07
CA LEU A 76 17.73 12.07 7.78
C LEU A 76 18.92 12.39 8.71
N ASP A 77 19.83 13.26 8.28
CA ASP A 77 20.95 13.71 9.12
C ASP A 77 20.47 14.55 10.31
N ALA A 78 19.47 15.42 10.12
CA ALA A 78 18.88 16.18 11.22
C ALA A 78 18.15 15.30 12.24
N PHE A 79 17.48 14.23 11.79
CA PHE A 79 16.78 13.30 12.68
C PHE A 79 17.73 12.35 13.42
N GLY A 80 18.86 11.99 12.82
CA GLY A 80 19.84 11.07 13.40
C GLY A 80 19.26 9.68 13.71
N ARG A 81 18.18 9.26 13.04
CA ARG A 81 17.51 7.96 13.22
C ARG A 81 16.77 7.54 11.96
N PRO A 82 16.47 6.23 11.79
CA PRO A 82 15.54 5.79 10.77
C PRO A 82 14.18 6.50 10.87
N VAL A 83 13.66 6.99 9.75
CA VAL A 83 12.43 7.80 9.70
C VAL A 83 11.34 7.11 8.89
N PRO A 84 10.12 6.92 9.41
CA PRO A 84 8.99 6.40 8.65
C PRO A 84 8.68 7.25 7.41
N LEU A 85 8.25 6.60 6.32
CA LEU A 85 8.00 7.29 5.04
C LEU A 85 7.03 8.47 5.16
N SER A 86 6.00 8.35 6.01
CA SER A 86 5.03 9.43 6.26
C SER A 86 5.66 10.65 6.94
N GLU A 87 6.52 10.43 7.93
CA GLU A 87 7.22 11.50 8.66
C GLU A 87 8.28 12.15 7.76
N LEU A 88 9.02 11.32 7.01
CA LEU A 88 10.00 11.78 6.03
C LEU A 88 9.35 12.64 4.95
N TYR A 89 8.22 12.21 4.40
CA TYR A 89 7.45 12.99 3.44
C TYR A 89 7.04 14.35 4.02
N ASN A 90 6.46 14.36 5.21
CA ASN A 90 6.02 15.61 5.86
C ASN A 90 7.20 16.57 6.09
N ALA A 91 8.34 16.06 6.57
CA ALA A 91 9.54 16.87 6.79
C ALA A 91 10.08 17.46 5.47
N VAL A 92 10.18 16.65 4.43
CA VAL A 92 10.67 17.09 3.11
C VAL A 92 9.73 18.11 2.46
N THR A 93 8.40 17.95 2.61
CA THR A 93 7.43 18.96 2.15
C THR A 93 7.48 20.26 2.94
N LYS A 94 7.73 20.19 4.25
CA LYS A 94 7.94 21.39 5.09
C LYS A 94 9.20 22.16 4.69
N SER A 95 10.21 21.47 4.19
CA SER A 95 11.42 22.06 3.61
C SER A 95 11.21 22.65 2.21
N GLY A 96 9.98 22.63 1.68
CA GLY A 96 9.62 23.26 0.40
C GLY A 96 9.71 22.35 -0.82
N LEU A 97 10.03 21.06 -0.66
CA LEU A 97 10.01 20.11 -1.77
C LEU A 97 8.58 19.65 -2.06
N ILE A 98 8.06 20.03 -3.23
CA ILE A 98 6.76 19.57 -3.72
C ILE A 98 6.97 18.32 -4.57
N ILE A 99 6.30 17.23 -4.20
CA ILE A 99 6.33 15.96 -4.94
C ILE A 99 4.99 15.80 -5.65
N HIS A 100 5.03 15.78 -6.98
CA HIS A 100 3.83 15.61 -7.80
C HIS A 100 3.45 14.14 -7.97
N GLY A 101 2.14 13.86 -8.12
CA GLY A 101 1.60 12.54 -8.44
C GLY A 101 0.32 12.18 -7.68
N LYS A 102 -0.38 11.13 -8.14
CA LYS A 102 -1.62 10.64 -7.51
C LYS A 102 -1.42 10.19 -6.06
N ARG A 103 -0.23 9.66 -5.74
CA ARG A 103 0.17 9.22 -4.40
C ARG A 103 1.59 9.70 -4.13
N PRO A 104 1.79 10.94 -3.67
CA PRO A 104 3.11 11.56 -3.61
C PRO A 104 4.05 10.88 -2.60
N ARG A 105 3.51 10.26 -1.54
CA ARG A 105 4.28 9.42 -0.60
C ARG A 105 4.87 8.18 -1.27
N ASP A 106 4.08 7.50 -2.10
CA ASP A 106 4.52 6.31 -2.83
C ASP A 106 5.57 6.68 -3.87
N VAL A 107 5.41 7.84 -4.52
CA VAL A 107 6.40 8.41 -5.46
C VAL A 107 7.72 8.68 -4.74
N LEU A 108 7.69 9.30 -3.55
CA LEU A 108 8.89 9.50 -2.74
C LEU A 108 9.55 8.15 -2.41
N GLY A 109 8.77 7.18 -1.91
CA GLY A 109 9.28 5.85 -1.59
C GLY A 109 9.94 5.15 -2.78
N ALA A 110 9.33 5.25 -3.97
CA ALA A 110 9.89 4.71 -5.20
C ALA A 110 11.19 5.44 -5.62
N ARG A 111 11.25 6.77 -5.50
CA ARG A 111 12.48 7.55 -5.76
C ARG A 111 13.62 7.14 -4.82
N LEU A 112 13.33 6.95 -3.54
CA LEU A 112 14.31 6.48 -2.53
C LEU A 112 14.79 5.05 -2.80
N TYR A 113 13.89 4.16 -3.21
CA TYR A 113 14.25 2.80 -3.58
C TYR A 113 15.15 2.77 -4.81
N ASN A 114 14.78 3.53 -5.84
CA ASN A 114 15.52 3.58 -7.11
C ASN A 114 16.88 4.29 -7.01
N SER A 115 17.08 5.16 -6.02
CA SER A 115 18.38 5.82 -5.81
C SER A 115 19.45 4.86 -5.30
N ASN A 116 19.07 3.70 -4.74
CA ASN A 116 19.96 2.69 -4.15
C ASN A 116 20.87 3.22 -3.01
N ARG A 117 20.67 4.47 -2.55
CA ARG A 117 21.39 5.12 -1.44
C ARG A 117 20.74 4.86 -0.08
N TYR A 118 19.45 4.52 -0.08
CA TYR A 118 18.66 4.29 1.12
C TYR A 118 18.16 2.85 1.16
N ARG A 119 17.86 2.39 2.37
CA ARG A 119 17.25 1.09 2.63
C ARG A 119 16.04 1.26 3.54
N SER A 120 14.98 0.52 3.23
CA SER A 120 13.85 0.36 4.15
C SER A 120 14.19 -0.70 5.18
N GLN A 121 14.02 -0.37 6.45
CA GLN A 121 14.22 -1.29 7.59
C GLN A 121 12.92 -1.99 8.01
N GLY A 122 11.87 -1.91 7.18
CA GLY A 122 10.54 -2.42 7.47
C GLY A 122 9.50 -1.30 7.66
N LYS A 123 8.22 -1.70 7.73
CA LYS A 123 7.09 -0.77 7.76
C LYS A 123 7.09 0.16 8.99
N GLN A 124 7.61 -0.31 10.12
CA GLN A 124 7.64 0.46 11.38
C GLN A 124 8.94 1.22 11.60
N THR A 125 10.08 0.67 11.16
CA THR A 125 11.40 1.26 11.39
C THR A 125 11.72 2.40 10.43
N GLY A 126 11.17 2.38 9.22
CA GLY A 126 11.32 3.46 8.26
C GLY A 126 12.56 3.37 7.37
N TRP A 127 13.01 4.51 6.86
CA TRP A 127 14.10 4.65 5.88
C TRP A 127 15.37 5.14 6.56
N TRP A 128 16.51 4.57 6.17
CA TRP A 128 17.84 4.99 6.60
C TRP A 128 18.85 4.87 5.47
N PHE A 129 20.01 5.51 5.65
CA PHE A 129 21.14 5.36 4.74
C PHE A 129 21.59 3.90 4.65
N LYS A 130 21.96 3.49 3.43
CA LYS A 130 22.49 2.15 3.17
C LYS A 130 23.92 2.00 3.70
N ASP A 131 24.73 3.04 3.53
CA ASP A 131 26.17 3.05 3.84
C ASP A 131 26.50 3.49 5.27
N ARG A 132 25.52 3.94 6.05
CA ARG A 132 25.72 4.33 7.45
C ARG A 132 25.22 3.25 8.42
N PRO A 133 25.92 3.03 9.54
CA PRO A 133 25.40 2.17 10.60
C PRO A 133 24.07 2.74 11.08
N ILE A 134 23.14 1.85 11.41
CA ILE A 134 21.88 2.27 12.02
C ILE A 134 22.22 2.64 13.45
N PRO A 135 21.87 3.85 13.91
CA PRO A 135 22.00 4.18 15.32
C PRO A 135 21.14 3.18 16.09
N ILE A 136 21.81 2.31 16.84
CA ILE A 136 21.17 1.38 17.77
C ILE A 136 20.62 2.27 18.87
N ARG A 137 19.44 2.84 18.66
CA ARG A 137 18.61 3.19 19.80
C ARG A 137 18.30 1.86 20.42
N GLU A 138 18.81 1.64 21.64
CA GLU A 138 18.29 0.61 22.54
C GLU A 138 16.79 0.61 22.33
N THR A 139 16.31 -0.41 21.64
CA THR A 139 14.91 -0.74 21.59
C THR A 139 14.57 -1.04 23.03
N ALA A 140 14.20 -0.01 23.80
CA ALA A 140 13.25 -0.19 24.86
C ALA A 140 12.13 -0.96 24.19
N PRO A 141 11.90 -2.25 24.54
CA PRO A 141 10.79 -2.97 23.99
C PRO A 141 9.60 -2.07 24.29
N ALA A 142 8.94 -1.59 23.24
CA ALA A 142 7.65 -0.96 23.41
C ALA A 142 6.85 -1.99 24.18
N LEU A 143 6.72 -1.75 25.50
CA LEU A 143 5.77 -2.41 26.36
C LEU A 143 4.51 -2.39 25.52
N LYS A 144 4.15 -3.57 25.04
CA LYS A 144 2.79 -3.86 24.63
C LYS A 144 1.99 -3.48 25.87
N GLN A 145 1.54 -2.23 25.94
CA GLN A 145 0.31 -1.89 26.61
C GLN A 145 -0.76 -2.56 25.75
N ALA A 146 -0.78 -3.89 25.84
CA ALA A 146 -2.01 -4.61 25.88
C ALA A 146 -2.73 -4.00 27.09
N THR A 147 -3.51 -2.97 26.81
CA THR A 147 -4.69 -2.65 27.60
C THR A 147 -5.56 -3.89 27.49
N ILE A 148 -5.21 -4.92 28.25
CA ILE A 148 -6.12 -5.97 28.66
C ILE A 148 -7.06 -5.24 29.58
N ALA A 149 -8.12 -4.66 29.00
CA ALA A 149 -9.32 -4.45 29.77
C ALA A 149 -9.67 -5.82 30.36
N PRO A 150 -9.91 -5.94 31.67
CA PRO A 150 -10.66 -7.08 32.15
C PRO A 150 -12.05 -6.95 31.53
N SER A 151 -12.25 -7.60 30.37
CA SER A 151 -13.55 -8.12 30.00
C SER A 151 -13.86 -9.19 31.03
N ASP A 152 -14.43 -8.74 32.15
CA ASP A 152 -15.22 -9.59 33.00
C ASP A 152 -16.38 -10.10 32.15
N SER A 153 -16.48 -11.42 32.16
CA SER A 153 -17.45 -12.19 31.42
C SER A 153 -18.85 -11.89 31.94
N SER A 154 -19.78 -11.85 31.00
CA SER A 154 -21.10 -12.48 31.11
C SER A 154 -21.81 -12.47 32.46
N ASP A 155 -22.88 -11.67 32.56
CA ASP A 155 -24.15 -12.25 33.02
C ASP A 155 -25.35 -11.61 32.32
N GLY A 156 -26.39 -12.41 32.13
CA GLY A 156 -27.39 -12.27 31.07
C GLY A 156 -28.36 -11.09 31.19
N GLY A 157 -28.85 -10.66 30.02
CA GLY A 157 -29.86 -9.62 29.89
C GLY A 157 -30.57 -9.58 28.54
N LEU A 158 -30.75 -10.74 27.88
CA LEU A 158 -31.76 -10.88 26.83
C LEU A 158 -33.13 -10.79 27.54
N PHE A 159 -33.81 -9.64 27.48
CA PHE A 159 -35.27 -9.42 27.60
C PHE A 159 -35.51 -7.98 28.06
N GLY A 160 -35.37 -7.02 27.13
CA GLY A 160 -35.97 -5.69 27.32
C GLY A 160 -37.49 -5.77 27.11
N PRO A 161 -38.32 -5.13 27.96
CA PRO A 161 -39.77 -5.18 27.83
C PRO A 161 -40.27 -4.53 26.52
N PRO A 162 -41.37 -5.02 25.93
CA PRO A 162 -41.93 -4.44 24.71
C PRO A 162 -42.47 -3.04 24.98
N HIS A 163 -42.06 -2.08 24.14
CA HIS A 163 -42.61 -0.72 24.13
C HIS A 163 -44.11 -0.75 23.79
N PRO A 164 -45.00 -0.11 24.59
CA PRO A 164 -46.39 0.05 24.21
C PRO A 164 -46.53 1.09 23.09
N ASN A 165 -47.29 0.69 22.08
CA ASN A 165 -47.74 1.45 20.91
C ASN A 165 -48.50 2.73 21.34
N GLU A 166 -47.92 3.91 21.14
CA GLU A 166 -48.69 5.17 21.23
C GLU A 166 -49.55 5.32 19.97
N ARG A 167 -50.85 5.06 20.13
CA ARG A 167 -51.88 5.41 19.14
C ARG A 167 -52.12 6.92 19.21
N LEU A 168 -51.83 7.62 18.10
CA LEU A 168 -52.28 8.99 17.88
C LEU A 168 -53.81 9.02 17.63
N PRO A 169 -54.59 9.89 18.30
CA PRO A 169 -55.98 10.11 17.95
C PRO A 169 -56.09 11.01 16.71
N VAL A 170 -56.81 10.52 15.69
CA VAL A 170 -57.35 11.36 14.62
C VAL A 170 -58.59 12.05 15.17
N ALA A 171 -58.54 13.37 15.33
CA ALA A 171 -59.70 14.21 15.61
C ALA A 171 -60.59 14.28 14.36
N ALA A 172 -61.90 14.19 14.58
CA ALA A 172 -62.96 14.38 13.60
C ALA A 172 -63.34 15.84 13.45
#